data_AF-Q4W0Z7-F1
#
_entry.id   AF-Q4W0Z7-F1
#
_cell.length_a   1.000
_cell.length_b   1.000
_cell.length_c   1.000
_cell.angle_alpha   90.00
_cell.angle_beta   90.00
_cell.angle_gamma   90.00
#
_symmetry.space_group_name_H-M   'P 1'
#
loop_
_entity.id
_entity.type
_entity.pdbx_description
1 polymer ?
#
loop_
_entity_poly.entity_id
_entity_poly.type
_entity_poly.pdbx_seq_one_letter_code
_entity_poly.pdbx_strand_id
1 'polypeptide(L)'
;MKITKFLGLSFLLFAFAATSFPEGVQAEDPEAVLDFYGDKVKAGAPYLIQDISSIPGDNTTNYVVGATKSNDGVNRDVILSYGNEGLPVTFSPVTKSTDGVIREGSLITVSFAADTCKMAGVTPMWKIGFNSTGTGYIVTTGGVDQLNQFMITKDKNESSFYQLSYCPKSDPFCECSCVPVGATNDKYLAPKAAVVVDVRFKPELNIYGDKMVSE
;
A
#
# COMPACT_ATOMS: atom_id res chain seq x y z
N MET A 1 61.47 -8.03 32.37
CA MET A 1 61.05 -7.55 31.04
C MET A 1 60.19 -8.62 30.34
N LYS A 2 58.93 -8.81 30.74
CA LYS A 2 58.01 -9.81 30.13
C LYS A 2 56.57 -9.31 29.94
N ILE A 3 56.18 -8.20 30.57
CA ILE A 3 54.79 -7.70 30.58
C ILE A 3 54.50 -6.74 29.41
N THR A 4 55.52 -6.03 28.91
CA THR A 4 55.37 -5.08 27.78
C THR A 4 55.07 -5.75 26.43
N LYS A 5 55.44 -7.03 26.24
CA LYS A 5 55.14 -7.77 25.00
C LYS A 5 53.67 -8.22 24.92
N PHE A 6 53.01 -8.42 26.06
CA PHE A 6 51.62 -8.88 26.12
C PHE A 6 50.62 -7.77 25.80
N LEU A 7 50.92 -6.53 26.24
CA LEU A 7 50.09 -5.35 25.94
C LEU A 7 50.09 -4.99 24.45
N GLY A 8 51.25 -5.08 23.78
CA GLY A 8 51.36 -4.78 22.35
C GLY A 8 50.59 -5.78 21.47
N LEU A 9 50.56 -7.06 21.86
CA LEU A 9 49.83 -8.09 21.12
C LEU A 9 48.30 -7.90 21.21
N SER A 10 47.79 -7.48 22.36
CA SER A 10 46.37 -7.17 22.56
C SER A 10 45.91 -5.96 21.74
N PHE A 11 46.78 -4.96 21.56
CA PHE A 11 46.48 -3.78 20.76
C PHE A 11 46.43 -4.09 19.26
N LEU A 12 47.31 -4.98 18.78
CA LEU A 12 47.33 -5.48 17.40
C LEU A 12 46.10 -6.34 17.07
N LEU A 13 45.64 -7.19 17.98
CA LEU A 13 44.43 -7.99 17.79
C LEU A 13 43.16 -7.13 17.73
N PHE A 14 43.09 -6.05 18.51
CA PHE A 14 41.97 -5.12 18.46
C PHE A 14 41.94 -4.29 17.16
N ALA A 15 43.11 -3.92 16.62
CA ALA A 15 43.24 -3.23 15.34
C ALA A 15 42.84 -4.11 14.13
N PHE A 16 43.13 -5.42 14.19
CA PHE A 16 42.69 -6.39 13.17
C PHE A 16 41.18 -6.68 13.25
N ALA A 17 40.56 -6.63 14.44
CA ALA A 17 39.12 -6.76 14.59
C ALA A 17 38.36 -5.51 14.08
N ALA A 18 38.93 -4.32 14.24
CA ALA A 18 38.31 -3.07 13.78
C ALA A 18 38.33 -2.90 12.25
N THR A 19 39.22 -3.60 11.54
CA THR A 19 39.34 -3.56 10.07
C THR A 19 38.63 -4.72 9.37
N SER A 20 38.12 -5.70 10.13
CA SER A 20 37.50 -6.92 9.60
C SER A 20 35.99 -6.99 9.84
N PHE A 21 35.34 -5.87 10.16
CA PHE A 21 33.91 -5.79 9.96
C PHE A 21 33.66 -5.82 8.45
N PRO A 22 33.00 -6.87 7.90
CA PRO A 22 32.47 -6.73 6.56
C PRO A 22 31.57 -5.50 6.59
N GLU A 23 31.78 -4.57 5.66
CA GLU A 23 30.82 -3.52 5.37
C GLU A 23 29.44 -4.17 5.39
N GLY A 24 28.62 -3.77 6.36
CA GLY A 24 27.32 -4.37 6.54
C GLY A 24 26.63 -4.34 5.19
N VAL A 25 26.29 -5.51 4.65
CA VAL A 25 25.55 -5.63 3.40
C VAL A 25 24.24 -4.90 3.67
N GLN A 26 24.19 -3.64 3.25
CA GLN A 26 22.98 -2.85 3.34
C GLN A 26 22.05 -3.55 2.36
N ALA A 27 21.07 -4.28 2.88
CA ALA A 27 20.04 -4.88 2.05
C ALA A 27 19.52 -3.77 1.13
N GLU A 28 19.53 -4.03 -0.17
CA GLU A 28 19.01 -3.07 -1.13
C GLU A 28 17.56 -2.75 -0.76
N ASP A 29 17.22 -1.46 -0.72
CA ASP A 29 15.85 -1.07 -0.44
C ASP A 29 14.92 -1.76 -1.46
N PRO A 30 13.73 -2.24 -1.05
CA PRO A 30 12.79 -2.83 -1.99
C PRO A 30 12.47 -1.85 -3.13
N GLU A 31 12.15 -2.40 -4.31
CA GLU A 31 11.83 -1.60 -5.50
C GLU A 31 10.70 -0.59 -5.21
N ALA A 32 10.74 0.56 -5.88
CA ALA A 32 9.68 1.55 -5.75
C ALA A 32 8.41 1.09 -6.47
N VAL A 33 7.25 1.33 -5.87
CA VAL A 33 5.98 1.26 -6.59
C VAL A 33 5.94 2.41 -7.60
N LEU A 34 5.61 2.11 -8.84
CA LEU A 34 5.53 3.08 -9.93
C LEU A 34 4.07 3.43 -10.23
N ASP A 35 3.84 4.69 -10.54
CA ASP A 35 2.56 5.20 -10.99
C ASP A 35 2.34 4.92 -12.49
N PHE A 36 1.18 5.33 -13.01
CA PHE A 36 0.80 5.13 -14.40
C PHE A 36 1.79 5.74 -15.42
N TYR A 37 2.56 6.75 -15.03
CA TYR A 37 3.56 7.42 -15.87
C TYR A 37 4.99 6.90 -15.64
N GLY A 38 5.18 5.94 -14.73
CA GLY A 38 6.48 5.37 -14.37
C GLY A 38 7.22 6.14 -13.28
N ASP A 39 6.57 7.14 -12.65
CA ASP A 39 7.14 7.89 -11.55
C ASP A 39 6.91 7.18 -10.21
N LYS A 40 7.76 7.43 -9.21
CA LYS A 40 7.67 6.75 -7.91
C LYS A 40 6.44 7.22 -7.13
N VAL A 41 5.59 6.29 -6.72
CA VAL A 41 4.48 6.57 -5.80
C VAL A 41 5.02 7.14 -4.48
N LYS A 42 4.44 8.26 -4.06
CA LYS A 42 4.84 9.03 -2.87
C LYS A 42 3.82 8.90 -1.74
N ALA A 43 4.32 8.77 -0.52
CA ALA A 43 3.52 8.82 0.69
C ALA A 43 2.77 10.17 0.79
N GLY A 44 1.50 10.12 1.22
CA GLY A 44 0.64 11.29 1.38
C GLY A 44 0.14 11.94 0.08
N ALA A 45 0.71 11.63 -1.08
CA ALA A 45 0.21 12.13 -2.36
C ALA A 45 -1.06 11.36 -2.79
N PRO A 46 -2.05 12.03 -3.39
CA PRO A 46 -3.30 11.41 -3.82
C PRO A 46 -3.18 10.66 -5.16
N TYR A 47 -3.63 9.41 -5.20
CA TYR A 47 -3.71 8.59 -6.41
C TYR A 47 -5.09 7.97 -6.56
N LEU A 48 -5.60 7.87 -7.79
CA LEU A 48 -6.69 6.97 -8.12
C LEU A 48 -6.11 5.57 -8.30
N ILE A 49 -6.68 4.58 -7.59
CA ILE A 49 -6.40 3.17 -7.87
C ILE A 49 -7.33 2.74 -8.99
N GLN A 50 -6.75 2.47 -10.16
CA GLN A 50 -7.49 2.00 -11.33
C GLN A 50 -7.38 0.49 -11.41
N ASP A 51 -8.53 -0.18 -11.47
CA ASP A 51 -8.59 -1.58 -11.87
C ASP A 51 -8.52 -1.65 -13.38
N ILE A 52 -7.56 -2.44 -13.85
CA ILE A 52 -7.17 -2.59 -15.25
C ILE A 52 -7.27 -4.05 -15.68
N SER A 53 -7.87 -4.89 -14.82
CA SER A 53 -8.20 -6.26 -15.19
C SER A 53 -9.07 -6.23 -16.44
N SER A 54 -8.55 -6.80 -17.53
CA SER A 54 -9.26 -6.92 -18.79
C SER A 54 -10.43 -7.86 -18.59
N ILE A 55 -11.65 -7.35 -18.45
CA ILE A 55 -12.85 -8.15 -18.67
C ILE A 55 -12.85 -8.51 -20.16
N PRO A 56 -12.74 -9.80 -20.55
CA PRO A 56 -12.74 -10.17 -21.96
C PRO A 56 -13.98 -9.64 -22.67
N GLY A 57 -13.81 -8.77 -23.66
CA GLY A 57 -14.89 -8.15 -24.43
C GLY A 57 -15.31 -6.75 -23.97
N ASP A 58 -14.70 -6.19 -22.92
CA ASP A 58 -14.92 -4.81 -22.48
C ASP A 58 -13.60 -4.03 -22.49
N ASN A 59 -13.44 -3.19 -23.51
CA ASN A 59 -12.30 -2.29 -23.67
C ASN A 59 -12.62 -0.85 -23.19
N THR A 60 -13.72 -0.67 -22.45
CA THR A 60 -14.24 0.67 -22.13
C THR A 60 -14.49 0.90 -20.64
N THR A 61 -14.71 -0.14 -19.83
CA THR A 61 -15.02 0.06 -18.41
C THR A 61 -13.75 0.12 -17.57
N ASN A 62 -13.25 1.34 -17.40
CA ASN A 62 -12.23 1.65 -16.40
C ASN A 62 -12.89 1.70 -15.02
N TYR A 63 -12.75 0.62 -14.26
CA TYR A 63 -13.12 0.63 -12.85
C TYR A 63 -12.05 1.35 -12.04
N VAL A 64 -12.49 2.10 -11.04
CA VAL A 64 -11.65 2.84 -10.13
C VAL A 64 -12.14 2.60 -8.72
N VAL A 65 -11.23 2.59 -7.76
CA VAL A 65 -11.63 2.48 -6.37
C VAL A 65 -12.40 3.73 -5.97
N GLY A 66 -13.59 3.51 -5.42
CA GLY A 66 -14.46 4.52 -4.84
C GLY A 66 -15.01 4.06 -3.50
N ALA A 67 -16.01 4.79 -3.01
CA ALA A 67 -16.69 4.46 -1.77
C ALA A 67 -18.21 4.49 -1.98
N THR A 68 -18.95 3.68 -1.22
CA THR A 68 -20.41 3.74 -1.23
C THR A 68 -20.93 5.14 -0.86
N LYS A 69 -22.12 5.48 -1.35
CA LYS A 69 -22.86 6.64 -0.84
C LYS A 69 -23.39 6.25 0.55
N SER A 70 -22.98 6.99 1.58
CA SER A 70 -23.37 6.74 2.98
C SER A 70 -24.89 6.84 3.09
N ASN A 71 -25.55 5.75 3.46
CA ASN A 71 -26.98 5.75 3.75
C ASN A 71 -27.27 5.84 5.28
N ASP A 72 -26.27 5.60 6.13
CA ASP A 72 -26.42 5.46 7.59
C ASP A 72 -25.37 6.22 8.43
N GLY A 73 -24.42 6.92 7.79
CA GLY A 73 -23.71 8.05 8.39
C GLY A 73 -22.49 7.74 9.26
N VAL A 74 -21.92 6.53 9.18
CA VAL A 74 -20.71 6.19 9.96
C VAL A 74 -19.54 5.82 9.05
N ASN A 75 -19.45 4.59 8.54
CA ASN A 75 -18.36 4.19 7.63
C ASN A 75 -18.82 4.18 6.16
N ARG A 76 -17.86 4.16 5.24
CA ARG A 76 -18.11 3.97 3.82
C ARG A 76 -17.36 2.74 3.33
N ASP A 77 -18.11 1.88 2.66
CA ASP A 77 -17.58 0.63 2.13
C ASP A 77 -16.78 0.93 0.85
N VAL A 78 -15.61 0.31 0.71
CA VAL A 78 -14.72 0.51 -0.43
C VAL A 78 -15.17 -0.40 -1.57
N ILE A 79 -15.37 0.19 -2.75
CA ILE A 79 -15.97 -0.49 -3.90
C ILE A 79 -15.20 -0.19 -5.19
N LEU A 80 -15.36 -1.04 -6.21
CA LEU A 80 -15.07 -0.68 -7.59
C LEU A 80 -16.23 0.12 -8.17
N SER A 81 -15.95 1.36 -8.54
CA SER A 81 -16.88 2.31 -9.14
C SER A 81 -16.50 2.60 -10.60
N TYR A 82 -17.42 3.17 -11.37
CA TYR A 82 -17.08 3.66 -12.71
C TYR A 82 -16.06 4.80 -12.63
N GLY A 83 -15.21 4.95 -13.66
CA GLY A 83 -14.06 5.87 -13.69
C GLY A 83 -14.30 7.29 -13.15
N ASN A 84 -15.48 7.86 -13.38
CA ASN A 84 -15.85 9.20 -12.94
C ASN A 84 -16.30 9.31 -11.47
N GLU A 85 -16.47 8.18 -10.78
CA GLU A 85 -16.89 8.09 -9.38
C GLU A 85 -15.76 7.66 -8.44
N GLY A 86 -14.53 7.52 -8.96
CA GLY A 86 -13.35 7.16 -8.18
C GLY A 86 -13.00 8.22 -7.15
N LEU A 87 -12.42 7.77 -6.03
CA LEU A 87 -11.93 8.65 -4.98
C LEU A 87 -10.42 8.46 -4.83
N PRO A 88 -9.63 9.55 -4.81
CA PRO A 88 -8.20 9.43 -4.60
C PRO A 88 -7.90 8.87 -3.21
N VAL A 89 -6.83 8.10 -3.13
CA VAL A 89 -6.29 7.53 -1.90
C VAL A 89 -4.88 8.05 -1.65
N THR A 90 -4.49 8.05 -0.39
CA THR A 90 -3.14 8.34 0.07
C THR A 90 -2.57 7.13 0.79
N PHE A 91 -1.27 6.89 0.59
CA PHE A 91 -0.53 5.83 1.26
C PHE A 91 0.35 6.41 2.37
N SER A 92 0.45 5.73 3.50
CA SER A 92 1.41 6.06 4.55
C SER A 92 2.21 4.82 4.96
N PRO A 93 3.56 4.86 4.90
CA PRO A 93 4.40 3.80 5.41
C PRO A 93 4.15 3.53 6.90
N VAL A 94 4.00 2.26 7.29
CA VAL A 94 3.88 1.87 8.71
C VAL A 94 5.19 2.07 9.45
N THR A 95 6.32 1.82 8.78
CA THR A 95 7.66 2.13 9.25
C THR A 95 8.17 3.41 8.60
N LYS A 96 9.02 4.18 9.29
CA LYS A 96 9.54 5.45 8.77
C LYS A 96 10.28 5.22 7.44
N SER A 97 9.81 5.89 6.38
CA SER A 97 10.54 6.06 5.13
C SER A 97 11.40 7.34 5.21
N THR A 98 12.60 7.29 4.63
CA THR A 98 13.54 8.42 4.58
C THR A 98 13.36 9.30 3.33
N ASP A 99 12.77 8.77 2.26
CA ASP A 99 12.62 9.41 0.94
C ASP A 99 11.15 9.64 0.53
N GLY A 100 10.21 9.24 1.41
CA GLY A 100 8.77 9.33 1.18
C GLY A 100 8.26 8.46 0.04
N VAL A 101 9.06 7.50 -0.45
CA VAL A 101 8.67 6.57 -1.52
C VAL A 101 7.93 5.37 -0.94
N ILE A 102 6.83 4.99 -1.58
CA ILE A 102 6.15 3.71 -1.32
C ILE A 102 6.90 2.62 -2.07
N ARG A 103 7.32 1.58 -1.35
CA ARG A 103 8.14 0.48 -1.89
C ARG A 103 7.37 -0.82 -1.86
N GLU A 104 7.63 -1.66 -2.84
CA GLU A 104 7.03 -2.99 -2.94
C GLU A 104 7.31 -3.80 -1.67
N GLY A 105 6.33 -4.58 -1.23
CA GLY A 105 6.46 -5.42 -0.04
C GLY A 105 6.51 -4.67 1.30
N SER A 106 6.49 -3.33 1.29
CA SER A 106 6.43 -2.55 2.53
C SER A 106 5.00 -2.47 3.07
N LEU A 107 4.87 -2.50 4.40
CA LEU A 107 3.59 -2.34 5.07
C LEU A 107 3.18 -0.86 5.05
N ILE A 108 1.94 -0.61 4.61
CA ILE A 108 1.35 0.72 4.48
C ILE A 108 -0.03 0.77 5.11
N THR A 109 -0.48 1.96 5.50
CA THR A 109 -1.91 2.25 5.67
C THR A 109 -2.43 2.92 4.40
N VAL A 110 -3.71 2.68 4.10
CA VAL A 110 -4.41 3.25 2.95
C VAL A 110 -5.58 4.08 3.48
N SER A 111 -5.76 5.29 2.95
CA SER A 111 -6.89 6.16 3.29
C SER A 111 -7.43 6.80 2.04
N PHE A 112 -8.74 7.05 1.95
CA PHE A 112 -9.21 8.06 1.00
C PHE A 112 -8.58 9.42 1.34
N ALA A 113 -8.31 10.24 0.32
CA ALA A 113 -7.85 11.60 0.55
C ALA A 113 -8.97 12.36 1.30
N ALA A 114 -8.62 12.96 2.45
CA ALA A 114 -9.61 13.57 3.35
C ALA A 114 -10.40 14.70 2.70
N ASP A 115 -9.79 15.42 1.75
CA ASP A 115 -10.41 16.55 1.05
C ASP A 115 -11.55 16.12 0.12
N THR A 116 -11.49 14.90 -0.43
CA THR A 116 -12.47 14.35 -1.38
C THR A 116 -13.47 13.41 -0.71
N CYS A 117 -13.09 12.74 0.38
CA CYS A 117 -13.96 11.84 1.14
C CYS A 117 -14.23 12.38 2.55
N LYS A 118 -15.03 13.44 2.63
CA LYS A 118 -15.45 14.02 3.92
C LYS A 118 -16.40 13.08 4.64
N MET A 119 -16.02 12.66 5.84
CA MET A 119 -16.83 11.81 6.70
C MET A 119 -17.01 12.44 8.08
N ALA A 120 -18.20 12.27 8.65
CA ALA A 120 -18.51 12.77 9.98
C ALA A 120 -18.13 11.70 11.02
N GLY A 121 -17.24 12.05 11.95
CA GLY A 121 -16.94 11.21 13.12
C GLY A 121 -16.13 9.94 12.86
N VAL A 122 -15.70 9.68 11.62
CA VAL A 122 -14.80 8.56 11.28
C VAL A 122 -13.66 9.00 10.37
N THR A 123 -12.60 8.21 10.37
CA THR A 123 -11.39 8.44 9.57
C THR A 123 -11.50 7.78 8.19
N PRO A 124 -10.97 8.40 7.11
CA PRO A 124 -10.91 7.85 5.76
C PRO A 124 -9.99 6.65 5.60
N MET A 125 -9.27 6.29 6.66
CA MET A 125 -8.42 5.11 6.69
C MET A 125 -9.22 3.84 6.52
N TRP A 126 -8.71 2.97 5.67
CA TRP A 126 -9.29 1.67 5.39
C TRP A 126 -9.03 0.70 6.53
N LYS A 127 -9.98 -0.21 6.73
CA LYS A 127 -9.91 -1.36 7.62
C LYS A 127 -10.70 -2.52 7.02
N ILE A 128 -10.53 -3.70 7.60
CA ILE A 128 -11.46 -4.80 7.36
C ILE A 128 -12.63 -4.69 8.33
N GLY A 129 -13.85 -4.84 7.82
CA GLY A 129 -15.08 -4.83 8.61
C GLY A 129 -16.19 -5.59 7.91
N PHE A 130 -17.28 -5.84 8.63
CA PHE A 130 -18.50 -6.34 7.98
C PHE A 130 -19.06 -5.26 7.07
N ASN A 131 -19.53 -5.64 5.88
CA ASN A 131 -20.26 -4.72 5.04
C ASN A 131 -21.56 -4.27 5.70
N SER A 132 -22.10 -3.14 5.24
CA SER A 132 -23.36 -2.57 5.72
C SER A 132 -24.56 -3.55 5.68
N THR A 133 -24.49 -4.61 4.86
CA THR A 133 -25.53 -5.65 4.76
C THR A 133 -25.25 -6.90 5.60
N GLY A 134 -24.11 -7.00 6.29
CA GLY A 134 -23.72 -8.13 7.15
C GLY A 134 -23.38 -9.44 6.42
N THR A 135 -23.14 -9.42 5.11
CA THR A 135 -22.94 -10.62 4.28
C THR A 135 -21.48 -11.08 4.17
N GLY A 136 -20.51 -10.28 4.63
CA GLY A 136 -19.11 -10.69 4.65
C GLY A 136 -18.14 -9.60 5.10
N TYR A 137 -16.88 -10.00 5.25
CA TYR A 137 -15.77 -9.07 5.50
C TYR A 137 -15.36 -8.37 4.21
N ILE A 138 -15.31 -7.05 4.26
CA ILE A 138 -14.91 -6.17 3.16
C ILE A 138 -13.91 -5.14 3.67
N VAL A 139 -13.35 -4.38 2.75
CA VAL A 139 -12.64 -3.13 3.04
C VAL A 139 -13.66 -2.01 3.25
N THR A 140 -13.58 -1.32 4.39
CA THR A 140 -14.46 -0.20 4.75
C THR A 140 -13.64 0.87 5.49
N THR A 141 -14.17 2.08 5.65
CA THR A 141 -13.46 3.16 6.37
C THR A 141 -13.60 3.05 7.90
N GLY A 142 -13.00 4.00 8.64
CA GLY A 142 -12.97 4.01 10.09
C GLY A 142 -11.78 3.24 10.69
N GLY A 143 -10.72 3.02 9.91
CA GLY A 143 -9.49 2.36 10.34
C GLY A 143 -8.66 3.19 11.31
N VAL A 144 -7.96 2.53 12.22
CA VAL A 144 -7.03 3.14 13.17
C VAL A 144 -5.60 2.98 12.65
N ASP A 145 -4.81 4.03 12.81
CA ASP A 145 -3.42 4.07 12.36
C ASP A 145 -2.59 2.90 12.92
N GLN A 146 -1.67 2.39 12.10
CA GLN A 146 -0.77 1.26 12.39
C GLN A 146 -1.44 -0.10 12.72
N LEU A 147 -2.77 -0.17 12.78
CA LEU A 147 -3.51 -1.42 12.99
C LEU A 147 -4.03 -2.04 11.69
N ASN A 148 -4.31 -1.20 10.69
CA ASN A 148 -4.88 -1.63 9.41
C ASN A 148 -3.81 -1.54 8.33
N GLN A 149 -3.14 -2.66 8.11
CA GLN A 149 -1.95 -2.72 7.27
C GLN A 149 -2.29 -3.38 5.94
N PHE A 150 -1.73 -2.81 4.89
CA PHE A 150 -1.82 -3.30 3.53
C PHE A 150 -0.41 -3.37 2.95
N MET A 151 -0.30 -3.99 1.79
CA MET A 151 0.95 -4.13 1.07
C MET A 151 0.68 -4.09 -0.43
N ILE A 152 1.58 -3.47 -1.17
CA ILE A 152 1.56 -3.42 -2.63
C ILE A 152 2.71 -4.28 -3.13
N THR A 153 2.45 -5.19 -4.06
CA THR A 153 3.44 -6.03 -4.72
C THR A 153 3.16 -6.07 -6.22
N LYS A 154 4.17 -6.21 -7.07
CA LYS A 154 3.94 -6.53 -8.48
C LYS A 154 3.04 -7.75 -8.63
N ASP A 155 2.13 -7.69 -9.62
CA ASP A 155 1.43 -8.89 -10.04
C ASP A 155 2.42 -9.90 -10.63
N LYS A 156 2.16 -11.18 -10.36
CA LYS A 156 3.07 -12.28 -10.72
C LYS A 156 3.01 -12.63 -12.20
N ASN A 157 1.90 -12.33 -12.85
CA ASN A 157 1.65 -12.67 -14.25
C ASN A 157 1.94 -11.47 -15.16
N GLU A 158 1.72 -10.25 -14.67
CA GLU A 158 1.93 -9.02 -15.43
C GLU A 158 2.68 -7.96 -14.62
N SER A 159 3.99 -7.89 -14.80
CA SER A 159 4.91 -7.04 -14.01
C SER A 159 4.67 -5.54 -14.13
N SER A 160 3.81 -5.11 -15.05
CA SER A 160 3.39 -3.71 -15.20
C SER A 160 2.27 -3.32 -14.22
N PHE A 161 1.67 -4.30 -13.54
CA PHE A 161 0.53 -4.13 -12.65
C PHE A 161 0.90 -4.50 -11.22
N TYR A 162 0.08 -4.03 -10.29
CA TYR A 162 0.25 -4.29 -8.87
C TYR A 162 -0.96 -5.01 -8.30
N GLN A 163 -0.72 -5.74 -7.22
CA GLN A 163 -1.74 -6.33 -6.38
C GLN A 163 -1.70 -5.67 -5.00
N LEU A 164 -2.88 -5.27 -4.51
CA LEU A 164 -3.05 -4.83 -3.13
C LEU A 164 -3.39 -6.04 -2.25
N SER A 165 -2.70 -6.18 -1.12
CA SER A 165 -2.98 -7.21 -0.13
C SER A 165 -3.30 -6.59 1.22
N TYR A 166 -4.23 -7.20 1.96
CA TYR A 166 -4.45 -6.90 3.37
C TYR A 166 -3.50 -7.75 4.21
N CYS A 167 -2.77 -7.11 5.11
CA CYS A 167 -1.83 -7.74 6.02
C CYS A 167 -2.37 -7.56 7.45
N PRO A 168 -2.98 -8.59 8.06
CA PRO A 168 -3.38 -8.51 9.45
C PRO A 168 -2.15 -8.24 10.30
N LYS A 169 -2.25 -7.32 11.27
CA LYS A 169 -1.18 -7.14 12.25
C LYS A 169 -1.05 -8.44 13.04
N SER A 170 0.03 -9.17 12.78
CA SER A 170 0.35 -10.43 13.46
C SER A 170 0.48 -10.18 14.96
N ASP A 171 -0.19 -11.01 15.76
CA ASP A 171 0.18 -11.17 17.16
C ASP A 171 1.54 -11.91 17.21
N PRO A 172 2.43 -11.64 18.18
CA PRO A 172 3.70 -12.37 18.32
C PRO A 172 3.59 -13.90 18.27
N PHE A 173 2.41 -14.45 18.56
CA PHE A 173 2.15 -15.89 18.59
C PHE A 173 1.35 -16.40 17.37
N CYS A 174 0.98 -15.53 16.43
CA CYS A 174 0.25 -15.87 15.22
C CYS A 174 0.73 -15.02 14.03
N GLU A 175 1.56 -15.61 13.16
CA GLU A 175 1.85 -15.02 11.86
C GLU A 175 0.66 -15.21 10.93
N CYS A 176 -0.08 -14.14 10.69
CA CYS A 176 -1.08 -14.13 9.65
C CYS A 176 -0.43 -13.69 8.34
N SER A 177 -0.49 -14.53 7.31
CA SER A 177 -0.03 -14.14 5.97
C SER A 177 -0.91 -13.02 5.41
N CYS A 178 -0.30 -12.11 4.64
CA CYS A 178 -1.05 -11.16 3.83
C CYS A 178 -1.92 -11.91 2.82
N VAL A 179 -3.11 -11.35 2.56
CA VAL A 179 -4.09 -11.94 1.65
C VAL A 179 -4.44 -10.93 0.55
N PRO A 180 -4.52 -11.34 -0.72
CA PRO A 180 -4.91 -10.45 -1.80
C PRO A 180 -6.28 -9.82 -1.52
N VAL A 181 -6.38 -8.52 -1.80
CA VAL A 181 -7.66 -7.82 -1.90
C VAL A 181 -8.13 -7.95 -3.33
N GLY A 182 -9.37 -8.40 -3.49
CA GLY A 182 -10.05 -8.48 -4.77
C GLY A 182 -11.43 -7.83 -4.68
N ALA A 183 -12.29 -8.08 -5.66
CA ALA A 183 -13.66 -7.62 -5.67
C ALA A 183 -14.67 -8.77 -5.50
N THR A 184 -15.75 -8.51 -4.77
CA THR A 184 -16.93 -9.37 -4.78
C THR A 184 -17.74 -9.16 -6.07
N ASN A 185 -18.72 -10.03 -6.34
CA ASN A 185 -19.64 -9.85 -7.46
C ASN A 185 -20.43 -8.53 -7.38
N ASP A 186 -20.68 -8.05 -6.16
CA ASP A 186 -21.33 -6.77 -5.88
C ASP A 186 -20.33 -5.60 -5.83
N LYS A 187 -19.10 -5.81 -6.34
CA LYS A 187 -18.03 -4.81 -6.49
C LYS A 187 -17.41 -4.29 -5.20
N TYR A 188 -17.70 -4.89 -4.04
CA TYR A 188 -17.01 -4.53 -2.79
C TYR A 188 -15.59 -5.06 -2.81
N LEU A 189 -14.63 -4.22 -2.37
CA LEU A 189 -13.28 -4.71 -2.14
C LEU A 189 -13.28 -5.60 -0.91
N ALA A 190 -12.69 -6.79 -1.01
CA ALA A 190 -12.66 -7.75 0.08
C ALA A 190 -11.38 -8.59 0.06
N PRO A 191 -10.87 -9.00 1.23
CA PRO A 191 -9.79 -9.96 1.31
C PRO A 191 -10.26 -11.32 0.80
N LYS A 192 -9.42 -12.02 0.02
CA LYS A 192 -9.72 -13.33 -0.58
C LYS A 192 -11.00 -13.35 -1.43
N ALA A 193 -11.30 -12.24 -2.11
CA ALA A 193 -12.44 -12.18 -3.01
C ALA A 193 -12.23 -13.08 -4.25
N ALA A 194 -13.33 -13.45 -4.91
CA ALA A 194 -13.29 -14.34 -6.07
C ALA A 194 -12.69 -13.67 -7.32
N VAL A 195 -12.87 -12.36 -7.46
CA VAL A 195 -12.31 -11.58 -8.57
C VAL A 195 -11.00 -10.96 -8.12
N VAL A 196 -9.91 -11.32 -8.78
CA VAL A 196 -8.60 -10.68 -8.59
C VAL A 196 -8.66 -9.28 -9.21
N VAL A 197 -8.12 -8.29 -8.50
CA VAL A 197 -8.07 -6.91 -8.95
C VAL A 197 -6.60 -6.53 -9.12
N ASP A 198 -6.21 -6.35 -10.38
CA ASP A 198 -4.88 -5.86 -10.75
C ASP A 198 -4.96 -4.35 -10.97
N VAL A 199 -4.04 -3.62 -10.37
CA VAL A 199 -4.16 -2.16 -10.25
C VAL A 199 -2.98 -1.39 -10.82
N ARG A 200 -3.29 -0.17 -11.27
CA ARG A 200 -2.33 0.91 -11.49
C ARG A 200 -2.71 2.14 -10.67
N PHE A 201 -1.70 2.94 -10.33
CA PHE A 201 -1.87 4.17 -9.55
C PHE A 201 -1.81 5.37 -10.49
N LYS A 202 -2.93 6.06 -10.69
CA LYS A 202 -2.97 7.29 -11.49
C LYS A 202 -2.87 8.49 -10.55
N PRO A 203 -1.84 9.35 -10.66
CA PRO A 203 -1.76 10.57 -9.87
C PRO A 203 -2.99 11.45 -10.09
N GLU A 204 -3.53 12.04 -9.03
CA GLU A 204 -4.54 13.09 -9.19
C GLU A 204 -3.87 14.33 -9.84
N LEU A 205 -4.52 14.92 -10.86
CA LEU A 205 -3.94 15.90 -11.79
C LEU A 205 -3.23 17.11 -11.13
N ASN A 206 -3.52 17.38 -9.86
CA ASN A 206 -2.92 18.46 -9.09
C ASN A 206 -1.46 18.20 -8.65
N ILE A 207 -0.92 16.98 -8.81
CA ILE A 207 0.47 16.67 -8.42
C ILE A 207 1.49 17.20 -9.44
N TYR A 208 1.12 17.30 -10.72
CA TYR A 208 2.04 17.70 -11.80
C TYR A 208 1.92 19.17 -12.25
N GLY A 209 0.93 19.91 -11.74
CA GLY A 209 0.68 21.30 -12.13
C GLY A 209 0.40 21.45 -13.62
N ASP A 210 -0.88 21.50 -14.02
CA ASP A 210 -1.32 21.95 -15.35
C ASP A 210 -0.44 21.57 -16.55
N LYS A 211 -0.06 20.30 -16.66
CA LYS A 211 0.36 19.73 -17.94
C LYS A 211 -0.64 18.67 -18.35
N MET A 212 -1.78 19.18 -18.83
CA MET A 212 -2.61 18.47 -19.80
C MET A 212 -1.73 18.19 -21.03
N VAL A 213 -1.19 16.97 -21.13
CA VAL A 213 -0.89 16.43 -22.46
C VAL A 213 -2.20 15.85 -22.94
N SER A 214 -2.89 16.63 -23.78
CA SER A 214 -3.98 16.15 -24.60
C SER A 214 -3.50 14.97 -25.44
N GLU A 215 -4.17 13.82 -25.31
CA GLU A 215 -4.25 12.86 -26.42
C GLU A 215 -5.27 13.35 -27.45
#